data_AF-A0A875RWB8-F1
#
_entry.id   AF-A0A875RWB8-F1
#
_cell.length_a   1.000
_cell.length_b   1.000
_cell.length_c   1.000
_cell.angle_alpha   90.00
_cell.angle_beta   90.00
_cell.angle_gamma   90.00
#
_symmetry.space_group_name_H-M   'P 1'
#
loop_
_entity.id
_entity.type
_entity.pdbx_description
1 polymer ?
#
loop_
_entity_poly.entity_id
_entity_poly.type
_entity_poly.pdbx_seq_one_letter_code
_entity_poly.pdbx_strand_id
1 'polypeptide(L)'
;MSKEIDETTARTKHAVQKIIDAKLNGEKIGSSISGSHSNDPIYIRYTPSTNLLNQGSSKKQRIIKIVDKQEDPTLPPSFKIRKTPQGPSDEAPVPILHEETTAKLTKKEQKIWTIPPAISNWKNTKGFTISIDKRLASTVEDSERYEISDKFSTLSEALDKANKEAKEELEMRARLNQKLEKQKLLENQKKLSRIAQEARGIPGSRSSRRSKWEVEDEKEQGNREKDSAALRREWIRKERRRKAEKELHTGSLSTENKVKMLAKEQGREVSERVAIGVSQNKGKRSAENNTEEMYDSRLYLKAAGTNTRHSEDQVYDSALFGNTSAINDIYRAREPDRYKGLGSGSGSDANKEKRKLDKERRFDELSSKEPTGPVVFEKDTADKNISLEAHGLKTKKREWEE
;
A
#
# COMPACT_ATOMS: atom_id res chain seq x y z
N MET A 1 44.50 39.06 64.08
CA MET A 1 44.34 39.44 62.65
C MET A 1 45.65 39.23 61.89
N SER A 2 46.51 40.22 61.57
CA SER A 2 47.69 39.98 60.71
C SER A 2 48.66 38.91 61.25
N LYS A 3 49.11 39.00 62.51
CA LYS A 3 50.04 38.00 63.09
C LYS A 3 49.50 36.55 63.10
N GLU A 4 48.20 36.40 63.31
CA GLU A 4 47.53 35.09 63.35
C GLU A 4 47.35 34.52 61.94
N ILE A 5 47.08 35.37 60.96
CA ILE A 5 47.08 35.01 59.54
C ILE A 5 48.49 34.59 59.12
N ASP A 6 49.53 35.31 59.56
CA ASP A 6 50.92 35.00 59.22
C ASP A 6 51.36 33.66 59.83
N GLU A 7 51.01 33.39 61.09
CA GLU A 7 51.30 32.13 61.78
C GLU A 7 50.57 30.94 61.14
N THR A 8 49.27 31.07 60.88
CA THR A 8 48.47 30.02 60.22
C THR A 8 48.97 29.77 58.79
N THR A 9 49.37 30.81 58.07
CA THR A 9 49.96 30.71 56.74
C THR A 9 51.30 29.98 56.80
N ALA A 10 52.19 30.33 57.74
CA ALA A 10 53.47 29.66 57.91
C ALA A 10 53.30 28.18 58.27
N ARG A 11 52.38 27.85 59.20
CA ARG A 11 52.07 26.47 59.60
C ARG A 11 51.50 25.65 58.45
N THR A 12 50.56 26.20 57.70
CA THR A 12 49.92 25.53 56.56
C THR A 12 50.90 25.35 55.42
N LYS A 13 51.71 26.38 55.10
CA LYS A 13 52.76 26.30 54.08
C LYS A 13 53.76 25.19 54.40
N HIS A 14 54.23 25.11 55.64
CA HIS A 14 55.15 24.06 56.06
C HIS A 14 54.52 22.66 56.00
N ALA A 15 53.25 22.50 56.39
CA ALA A 15 52.53 21.23 56.29
C ALA A 15 52.35 20.78 54.82
N VAL A 16 51.96 21.71 53.94
CA VAL A 16 51.80 21.45 52.50
C VAL A 16 53.15 21.12 51.86
N GLN A 17 54.21 21.85 52.22
CA GLN A 17 55.55 21.59 51.71
C GLN A 17 56.03 20.18 52.06
N LYS A 18 55.78 19.70 53.29
CA LYS A 18 56.07 18.30 53.66
C LYS A 18 55.34 17.27 52.79
N ILE A 19 54.07 17.52 52.45
CA ILE A 19 53.29 16.64 51.58
C ILE A 19 53.83 16.67 50.15
N ILE A 20 54.21 17.86 49.65
CA ILE A 20 54.82 18.02 48.33
C ILE A 20 56.16 17.30 48.27
N ASP A 21 57.05 17.51 49.24
CA ASP A 21 58.36 16.87 49.29
C ASP A 21 58.21 15.34 49.36
N ALA A 22 57.26 14.82 50.14
CA ALA A 22 56.96 13.38 50.19
C ALA A 22 56.47 12.82 48.85
N LYS A 23 55.60 13.55 48.13
CA LYS A 23 55.12 13.15 46.80
C LYS A 23 56.22 13.20 45.75
N LEU A 24 57.00 14.28 45.72
CA LEU A 24 58.13 14.45 44.80
C LEU A 24 59.21 13.39 45.03
N ASN A 25 59.47 13.01 46.28
CA ASN A 25 60.41 11.93 46.59
C ASN A 25 59.89 10.55 46.15
N GLY A 26 58.58 10.32 46.17
CA GLY A 26 57.98 9.09 45.65
C GLY A 26 58.01 8.98 44.12
N GLU A 27 57.99 10.09 43.38
CA GLU A 27 58.04 10.12 41.91
C GLU A 27 59.47 10.01 41.34
N LYS A 28 60.49 10.43 42.10
CA LYS A 28 61.90 10.35 41.70
C LYS A 28 62.42 8.91 41.78
N ILE A 29 62.03 8.09 40.81
CA ILE A 29 62.60 6.75 40.61
C ILE A 29 63.97 6.92 39.92
N GLY A 30 65.06 6.66 40.64
CA GLY A 30 66.38 6.42 40.04
C GLY A 30 67.33 7.61 39.87
N SER A 31 66.96 8.84 40.22
CA SER A 31 67.90 9.98 40.22
C SER A 31 68.21 10.43 41.65
N SER A 32 69.36 10.00 42.16
CA SER A 32 70.03 10.54 43.35
C SER A 32 69.13 10.73 44.58
N ILE A 33 68.77 9.64 45.27
CA ILE A 33 68.33 9.67 46.68
C ILE A 33 69.51 9.93 47.65
N SER A 34 70.69 10.31 47.14
CA SER A 34 71.87 10.66 47.95
C SER A 34 71.79 12.07 48.56
N GLY A 35 70.59 12.52 48.92
CA GLY A 35 70.33 13.88 49.34
C GLY A 35 69.51 13.93 50.62
N SER A 36 70.19 13.82 51.76
CA SER A 36 69.84 14.53 52.99
C SER A 36 68.76 13.95 53.91
N HIS A 37 68.90 12.70 54.31
CA HIS A 37 68.76 12.39 55.74
C HIS A 37 70.11 11.86 56.19
N SER A 38 70.67 12.47 57.23
CA SER A 38 71.82 11.87 57.88
C SER A 38 71.35 10.48 58.35
N ASN A 39 72.05 9.42 57.92
CA ASN A 39 71.85 8.07 58.44
C ASN A 39 72.36 7.98 59.89
N ASP A 40 72.13 9.03 60.67
CA ASP A 40 72.55 9.13 62.03
C ASP A 40 71.61 8.26 62.85
N PRO A 41 72.16 7.30 63.60
CA PRO A 41 71.34 6.39 64.38
C PRO A 41 70.57 7.15 65.46
N ILE A 42 69.25 6.95 65.49
CA ILE A 42 68.37 7.56 66.50
C ILE A 42 68.31 6.63 67.71
N TYR A 43 68.64 7.14 68.90
CA TYR A 43 68.52 6.39 70.15
C TYR A 43 67.24 6.79 70.90
N ILE A 44 66.32 5.84 71.05
CA ILE A 44 65.05 6.03 71.78
C ILE A 44 65.10 5.25 73.08
N ARG A 45 64.73 5.92 74.18
CA ARG A 45 64.52 5.27 75.48
C ARG A 45 63.09 4.74 75.55
N TYR A 46 62.94 3.42 75.55
CA TYR A 46 61.65 2.74 75.61
C TYR A 46 61.39 2.15 77.00
N THR A 47 60.22 2.44 77.54
CA THR A 47 59.69 1.82 78.75
C THR A 47 58.53 0.90 78.38
N PRO A 48 58.68 -0.44 78.46
CA PRO A 48 57.59 -1.36 78.12
C PRO A 48 56.39 -1.16 79.05
N SER A 49 55.18 -1.13 78.48
CA SER A 49 53.92 -0.97 79.21
C SER A 49 53.35 -2.29 79.76
N THR A 50 53.96 -3.43 79.44
CA THR A 50 53.42 -4.76 79.74
C THR A 50 54.25 -5.49 80.79
N ASN A 51 53.61 -5.80 81.93
CA ASN A 51 54.07 -6.79 82.91
C ASN A 51 53.93 -8.24 82.40
N LEU A 52 53.81 -8.48 81.08
CA LEU A 52 53.52 -9.80 80.52
C LEU A 52 54.74 -10.71 80.44
N LEU A 53 55.96 -10.19 80.61
CA LEU A 53 57.15 -11.00 80.73
C LEU A 53 57.62 -10.95 82.17
N ASN A 54 57.28 -12.01 82.91
CA ASN A 54 57.58 -12.25 84.31
C ASN A 54 59.10 -12.43 84.52
N GLN A 55 59.87 -11.37 84.29
CA GLN A 55 61.29 -11.27 84.63
C GLN A 55 61.40 -10.28 85.79
N GLY A 56 61.54 -10.83 87.00
CA GLY A 56 61.50 -10.12 88.29
C GLY A 56 62.63 -9.11 88.50
N SER A 57 62.61 -8.01 87.74
CA SER A 57 63.55 -6.91 87.93
C SER A 57 62.89 -5.60 87.48
N SER A 58 62.64 -4.72 88.45
CA SER A 58 62.23 -3.31 88.35
C SER A 58 62.26 -2.70 86.94
N LYS A 59 61.12 -2.18 86.44
CA LYS A 59 60.92 -1.41 85.18
C LYS A 59 62.23 -1.06 84.42
N LYS A 60 62.87 -2.05 83.78
CA LYS A 60 64.15 -1.83 83.08
C LYS A 60 63.86 -1.08 81.79
N GLN A 61 64.33 0.17 81.72
CA GLN A 61 64.29 0.95 80.49
C GLN A 61 65.24 0.32 79.46
N ARG A 62 64.82 0.28 78.19
CA ARG A 62 65.64 -0.21 77.08
C ARG A 62 66.03 0.98 76.21
N ILE A 63 67.28 1.05 75.76
CA ILE A 63 67.70 2.03 74.76
C ILE A 63 67.71 1.31 73.41
N ILE A 64 66.91 1.78 72.47
CA ILE A 64 66.75 1.21 71.13
C ILE A 64 67.45 2.12 70.14
N LYS A 65 68.34 1.55 69.33
CA LYS A 65 68.99 2.24 68.21
C LYS A 65 68.19 1.94 66.93
N ILE A 66 67.59 2.97 66.35
CA ILE A 66 66.86 2.89 65.07
C ILE A 66 67.79 3.38 63.97
N VAL A 67 67.95 2.56 62.93
CA VAL A 67 68.77 2.85 61.75
C VAL A 67 67.96 2.45 60.53
N ASP A 68 67.86 3.34 59.55
CA ASP A 68 67.20 3.05 58.29
C ASP A 68 68.03 2.06 57.48
N LYS A 69 67.39 1.01 56.98
CA LYS A 69 68.05 0.00 56.15
C LYS A 69 68.25 0.58 54.75
N GLN A 70 69.48 0.56 54.25
CA GLN A 70 69.75 0.93 52.86
C GLN A 70 69.07 -0.06 51.90
N GLU A 71 68.23 0.45 51.00
CA GLU A 71 67.51 -0.33 49.99
C GLU A 71 68.29 -0.40 48.66
N ASP A 72 68.10 -1.48 47.89
CA ASP A 72 68.72 -1.66 46.57
C ASP A 72 67.89 -0.92 45.51
N PRO A 73 68.51 -0.02 44.70
CA PRO A 73 67.82 0.78 43.71
C PRO A 73 67.25 -0.01 42.52
N THR A 74 67.66 -1.27 42.33
CA THR A 74 67.23 -2.12 41.21
C THR A 74 66.08 -3.06 41.57
N LEU A 75 65.69 -3.12 42.84
CA LEU A 75 64.60 -3.98 43.28
C LEU A 75 63.24 -3.50 42.73
N PRO A 76 62.41 -4.42 42.23
CA PRO A 76 61.05 -4.08 41.82
C PRO A 76 60.16 -3.80 43.04
N PRO A 77 58.98 -3.16 42.86
CA PRO A 77 58.04 -2.90 43.95
C PRO A 77 57.62 -4.19 44.68
N SER A 78 57.81 -4.23 46.01
CA SER A 78 57.57 -5.44 46.81
C SER A 78 56.09 -5.80 47.00
N PHE A 79 55.15 -4.87 46.83
CA PHE A 79 53.74 -5.06 47.21
C PHE A 79 52.77 -4.74 46.08
N LYS A 80 51.72 -5.55 45.96
CA LYS A 80 50.57 -5.30 45.06
C LYS A 80 49.53 -4.42 45.76
N ILE A 81 49.29 -3.23 45.22
CA ILE A 81 48.30 -2.29 45.74
C ILE A 81 46.88 -2.82 45.42
N ARG A 82 46.02 -2.99 46.44
CA ARG A 82 44.61 -3.38 46.30
C ARG A 82 43.69 -2.18 46.57
N LYS A 83 42.66 -1.99 45.75
CA LYS A 83 41.62 -0.97 45.97
C LYS A 83 40.52 -1.56 46.85
N THR A 84 40.25 -0.94 48.00
CA THR A 84 39.11 -1.24 48.86
C THR A 84 37.97 -0.26 48.59
N PRO A 85 36.70 -0.65 48.78
CA PRO A 85 35.59 0.31 48.72
C PRO A 85 35.80 1.40 49.78
N GLN A 86 35.30 2.60 49.50
CA GLN A 86 35.29 3.70 50.46
C GLN A 86 34.50 3.25 51.69
N GLY A 87 35.13 3.28 52.88
CA GLY A 87 34.43 3.04 54.14
C GLY A 87 33.42 4.16 54.44
N PRO A 88 32.49 3.95 55.39
CA PRO A 88 31.70 5.06 55.92
C PRO A 88 32.64 6.15 56.44
N SER A 89 32.28 7.42 56.25
CA SER A 89 33.02 8.52 56.86
C SER A 89 32.94 8.40 58.38
N ASP A 90 34.08 8.47 59.07
CA ASP A 90 34.12 8.47 60.55
C ASP A 90 33.49 9.74 61.14
N GLU A 91 33.31 10.77 60.33
CA GLU A 91 32.59 11.99 60.67
C GLU A 91 31.09 11.72 60.84
N ALA A 92 30.55 12.05 62.01
CA ALA A 92 29.12 12.02 62.24
C ALA A 92 28.41 12.98 61.26
N PRO A 93 27.22 12.63 60.74
CA PRO A 93 26.50 13.50 59.82
C PRO A 93 26.23 14.86 60.48
N VAL A 94 26.64 15.92 59.80
CA VAL A 94 26.41 17.31 60.25
C VAL A 94 24.90 17.57 60.31
N PRO A 95 24.38 18.27 61.35
CA PRO A 95 22.97 18.59 61.43
C PRO A 95 22.54 19.51 60.28
N ILE A 96 21.47 19.14 59.57
CA ILE A 96 20.87 19.98 58.53
C ILE A 96 19.91 20.97 59.22
N LEU A 97 20.29 22.25 59.23
CA LEU A 97 19.51 23.32 59.85
C LEU A 97 18.44 23.84 58.87
N HIS A 98 17.34 23.10 58.76
CA HIS A 98 16.17 23.58 58.02
C HIS A 98 15.48 24.73 58.75
N GLU A 99 14.88 25.66 58.01
CA GLU A 99 14.03 26.70 58.58
C GLU A 99 12.78 26.07 59.22
N GLU A 100 12.44 26.49 60.45
CA GLU A 100 11.26 25.99 61.18
C GLU A 100 9.93 26.32 60.47
N THR A 101 9.98 27.26 59.53
CA THR A 101 8.85 27.81 58.77
C THR A 101 8.51 27.05 57.48
N THR A 102 9.19 25.94 57.16
CA THR A 102 8.82 25.15 55.98
C THR A 102 7.39 24.62 56.13
N ALA A 103 6.46 25.22 55.37
CA ALA A 103 5.05 24.85 55.43
C ALA A 103 4.88 23.39 55.00
N LYS A 104 4.09 22.62 55.77
CA LYS A 104 3.74 21.25 55.39
C LYS A 104 2.94 21.30 54.09
N LEU A 105 3.36 20.50 53.11
CA LEU A 105 2.71 20.42 51.81
C LEU A 105 1.21 20.12 51.98
N THR A 106 0.37 20.99 51.41
CA THR A 106 -1.08 20.76 51.45
C THR A 106 -1.45 19.62 50.51
N LYS A 107 -2.42 18.76 50.87
CA LYS A 107 -2.88 17.66 49.99
C LYS A 107 -3.29 18.12 48.59
N LYS A 108 -3.78 19.36 48.46
CA LYS A 108 -4.13 19.98 47.17
C LYS A 108 -2.88 20.23 46.32
N GLU A 109 -1.86 20.82 46.92
CA GLU A 109 -0.58 21.11 46.28
C GLU A 109 0.12 19.83 45.85
N GLN A 110 0.13 18.81 46.71
CA GLN A 110 0.67 17.49 46.37
C GLN A 110 -0.01 16.87 45.14
N LYS A 111 -1.33 17.03 45.00
CA LYS A 111 -2.08 16.53 43.84
C LYS A 111 -1.73 17.28 42.56
N ILE A 112 -1.55 18.60 42.63
CA ILE A 112 -1.13 19.42 41.47
C ILE A 112 0.22 18.95 40.95
N TRP A 113 1.13 18.60 41.87
CA TRP A 113 2.47 18.10 41.54
C TRP A 113 2.54 16.58 41.29
N THR A 114 1.40 15.89 41.22
CA THR A 114 1.37 14.47 40.87
C THR A 114 1.53 14.31 39.36
N ILE A 115 2.72 13.88 38.94
CA ILE A 115 3.06 13.66 37.52
C ILE A 115 2.39 12.38 37.02
N PRO A 116 1.57 12.42 35.95
CA PRO A 116 0.98 11.22 35.35
C PRO A 116 2.05 10.24 34.83
N PRO A 117 1.79 8.92 34.84
CA PRO A 117 2.73 7.95 34.28
C PRO A 117 2.91 8.15 32.78
N ALA A 118 4.14 8.05 32.31
CA ALA A 118 4.46 8.11 30.89
C ALA A 118 4.07 6.79 30.20
N ILE A 119 3.00 6.83 29.41
CA ILE A 119 2.54 5.70 28.59
C ILE A 119 2.98 5.98 27.16
N SER A 120 3.91 5.17 26.65
CA SER A 120 4.42 5.33 25.29
C SER A 120 3.72 4.41 24.30
N ASN A 121 3.55 4.88 23.06
CA ASN A 121 3.01 4.07 21.97
C ASN A 121 4.05 3.08 21.39
N TRP A 122 5.34 3.27 21.68
CA TRP A 122 6.43 2.47 21.11
C TRP A 122 7.06 1.44 22.04
N LYS A 123 7.19 1.76 23.33
CA LYS A 123 7.98 0.96 24.28
C LYS A 123 7.14 0.56 25.49
N ASN A 124 7.19 -0.73 25.79
CA ASN A 124 6.61 -1.33 26.98
C ASN A 124 7.59 -2.37 27.54
N THR A 125 8.69 -1.91 28.13
CA THR A 125 9.82 -2.77 28.54
C THR A 125 9.43 -3.82 29.57
N LYS A 126 8.50 -3.48 30.46
CA LYS A 126 7.97 -4.38 31.50
C LYS A 126 6.71 -5.13 31.08
N GLY A 127 6.22 -4.94 29.85
CA GLY A 127 5.07 -5.66 29.33
C GLY A 127 3.74 -5.37 30.05
N PHE A 128 3.55 -4.16 30.60
CA PHE A 128 2.31 -3.82 31.29
C PHE A 128 1.08 -3.94 30.36
N THR A 129 0.01 -4.54 30.86
CA THR A 129 -1.30 -4.57 30.20
C THR A 129 -1.99 -3.22 30.40
N ILE A 130 -1.81 -2.33 29.43
CA ILE A 130 -2.35 -0.97 29.46
C ILE A 130 -3.61 -0.93 28.59
N SER A 131 -4.69 -0.37 29.12
CA SER A 131 -5.96 -0.20 28.42
C SER A 131 -5.85 0.72 27.20
N ILE A 132 -6.76 0.53 26.24
CA ILE A 132 -6.71 1.20 24.94
C ILE A 132 -6.89 2.71 25.09
N ASP A 133 -7.78 3.16 25.98
CA ASP A 133 -8.01 4.58 26.27
C ASP A 133 -6.72 5.32 26.68
N LYS A 134 -5.86 4.68 27.50
CA LYS A 134 -4.61 5.30 27.97
C LYS A 134 -3.51 5.32 26.91
N ARG A 135 -3.51 4.36 25.98
CA ARG A 135 -2.58 4.36 24.84
C ARG A 135 -3.01 5.40 23.80
N LEU A 136 -4.31 5.43 23.49
CA LEU A 136 -4.87 6.36 22.53
C LEU A 136 -5.00 7.77 23.06
N ALA A 137 -4.89 8.03 24.37
CA ALA A 137 -5.02 9.38 24.93
C ALA A 137 -4.14 10.44 24.26
N SER A 138 -2.99 10.06 23.67
CA SER A 138 -2.13 10.97 22.90
C SER A 138 -2.52 11.09 21.42
N THR A 139 -3.18 10.07 20.89
CA THR A 139 -3.61 9.92 19.50
C THR A 139 -5.12 10.12 19.35
N VAL A 140 -5.84 10.57 20.39
CA VAL A 140 -7.16 11.13 20.21
C VAL A 140 -6.92 12.38 19.38
N GLU A 141 -6.98 12.16 18.07
CA GLU A 141 -7.02 13.18 17.05
C GLU A 141 -8.14 14.10 17.48
N ASP A 142 -7.76 15.29 17.96
CA ASP A 142 -8.72 16.32 18.25
C ASP A 142 -9.49 16.53 16.96
N SER A 143 -10.72 16.01 16.91
CA SER A 143 -11.63 16.14 15.78
C SER A 143 -11.85 17.61 15.37
N GLU A 144 -11.41 18.54 16.22
CA GLU A 144 -11.47 20.00 16.07
C GLU A 144 -10.21 20.62 15.41
N ARG A 145 -9.13 19.86 15.12
CA ARG A 145 -7.91 20.47 14.51
C ARG A 145 -8.03 20.80 13.03
N TYR A 146 -9.00 20.22 12.32
CA TYR A 146 -9.15 20.42 10.88
C TYR A 146 -10.54 21.00 10.54
N GLU A 147 -10.72 22.28 10.80
CA GLU A 147 -11.83 23.03 10.23
C GLU A 147 -11.53 23.33 8.75
N ILE A 148 -12.38 22.83 7.84
CA ILE A 148 -12.23 23.08 6.40
C ILE A 148 -12.58 24.54 6.11
N SER A 149 -11.71 25.25 5.39
CA SER A 149 -11.94 26.65 5.03
C SER A 149 -13.11 26.82 4.05
N ASP A 150 -13.95 27.83 4.29
CA ASP A 150 -15.06 28.23 3.40
C ASP A 150 -14.65 28.55 1.96
N LYS A 151 -13.36 28.86 1.76
CA LYS A 151 -12.80 29.12 0.42
C LYS A 151 -12.97 27.93 -0.51
N PHE A 152 -12.91 26.70 0.02
CA PHE A 152 -13.13 25.50 -0.78
C PHE A 152 -14.56 25.45 -1.33
N SER A 153 -15.55 25.84 -0.53
CA SER A 153 -16.96 25.93 -0.96
C SER A 153 -17.14 27.00 -2.05
N THR A 154 -16.55 28.19 -1.86
CA THR A 154 -16.61 29.27 -2.85
C THR A 154 -15.95 28.87 -4.18
N LEU A 155 -14.84 28.12 -4.12
CA LEU A 155 -14.14 27.64 -5.30
C LEU A 155 -14.95 26.57 -6.03
N SER A 156 -15.53 25.60 -5.32
CA SER A 156 -16.39 24.58 -5.94
C SER A 156 -17.61 25.20 -6.63
N GLU A 157 -18.24 26.19 -5.99
CA GLU A 157 -19.40 26.88 -6.57
C GLU A 157 -19.01 27.70 -7.81
N ALA A 158 -17.84 28.37 -7.78
CA ALA A 158 -17.33 29.11 -8.91
C ALA A 158 -17.03 28.20 -10.11
N LEU A 159 -16.42 27.02 -9.87
CA LEU A 159 -16.14 26.03 -10.91
C LEU A 159 -17.41 25.44 -11.51
N ASP A 160 -18.42 25.15 -10.68
CA ASP A 160 -19.71 24.64 -11.15
C ASP A 160 -20.47 25.67 -12.00
N LYS A 161 -20.42 26.96 -11.62
CA LYS A 161 -20.98 28.05 -12.42
C LYS A 161 -20.26 28.18 -13.77
N ALA A 162 -18.93 28.23 -13.75
CA ALA A 162 -18.14 28.33 -14.98
C ALA A 162 -18.39 27.14 -15.94
N ASN A 163 -18.55 25.93 -15.40
CA ASN A 163 -18.83 24.74 -16.21
C ASN A 163 -20.23 24.79 -16.84
N LYS A 164 -21.25 25.26 -16.11
CA LYS A 164 -22.61 25.45 -16.65
C LYS A 164 -22.60 26.48 -17.80
N GLU A 165 -21.97 27.63 -17.58
CA GLU A 165 -21.86 28.68 -18.60
C GLU A 165 -21.13 28.18 -19.85
N ALA A 166 -20.02 27.46 -19.70
CA ALA A 166 -19.29 26.87 -20.83
C ALA A 166 -20.13 25.88 -21.64
N LYS A 167 -20.95 25.04 -20.97
CA LYS A 167 -21.85 24.09 -21.64
C LYS A 167 -22.98 24.80 -22.38
N GLU A 168 -23.58 25.82 -21.78
CA GLU A 168 -24.63 26.62 -22.41
C GLU A 168 -24.10 27.33 -23.66
N GLU A 169 -22.90 27.90 -23.59
CA GLU A 169 -22.26 28.54 -24.74
C GLU A 169 -21.99 27.54 -25.87
N LEU A 170 -21.44 26.36 -25.55
CA LEU A 170 -21.21 25.29 -26.53
C LEU A 170 -22.50 24.83 -27.18
N GLU A 171 -23.58 24.65 -26.41
CA GLU A 171 -24.88 24.26 -26.93
C GLU A 171 -25.45 25.33 -27.86
N MET A 172 -25.34 26.61 -27.49
CA MET A 172 -25.79 27.73 -28.32
C MET A 172 -25.00 27.82 -29.62
N ARG A 173 -23.67 27.67 -29.57
CA ARG A 173 -22.80 27.61 -30.75
C ARG A 173 -23.17 26.42 -31.66
N ALA A 174 -23.39 25.24 -31.08
CA ALA A 174 -23.80 24.05 -31.83
C ALA A 174 -25.16 24.25 -32.51
N ARG A 175 -26.15 24.83 -31.81
CA ARG A 175 -27.48 25.14 -32.37
C ARG A 175 -27.40 26.15 -33.52
N LEU A 176 -26.56 27.18 -33.42
CA LEU A 176 -26.34 28.16 -34.49
C LEU A 176 -25.68 27.51 -35.70
N ASN A 177 -24.63 26.71 -35.49
CA ASN A 177 -23.95 25.98 -36.57
C ASN A 177 -24.90 25.04 -37.30
N GLN A 178 -25.73 24.28 -36.59
CA GLN A 178 -26.75 23.43 -37.20
C GLN A 178 -27.78 24.22 -38.02
N LYS A 179 -28.20 25.40 -37.56
CA LYS A 179 -29.11 26.27 -38.33
C LYS A 179 -28.45 26.78 -39.61
N LEU A 180 -27.18 27.19 -39.53
CA LEU A 180 -26.40 27.69 -40.65
C LEU A 180 -26.16 26.58 -41.69
N GLU A 181 -25.82 25.37 -41.25
CA GLU A 181 -25.69 24.19 -42.12
C GLU A 181 -27.01 23.84 -42.82
N LYS A 182 -28.13 23.86 -42.09
CA LYS A 182 -29.46 23.66 -42.68
C LYS A 182 -29.80 24.71 -43.73
N GLN A 183 -29.47 25.98 -43.48
CA GLN A 183 -29.66 27.06 -44.45
C GLN A 183 -28.79 26.85 -45.70
N LYS A 184 -27.50 26.55 -45.54
CA LYS A 184 -26.58 26.20 -46.64
C LYS A 184 -27.08 25.01 -47.45
N LEU A 185 -27.60 23.97 -46.78
CA LEU A 185 -28.16 22.79 -47.45
C LEU A 185 -29.41 23.14 -48.26
N LEU A 186 -30.32 23.96 -47.72
CA LEU A 186 -31.50 24.44 -48.44
C LEU A 186 -31.13 25.32 -49.65
N GLU A 187 -30.15 26.20 -49.50
CA GLU A 187 -29.62 27.00 -50.62
C GLU A 187 -29.01 26.12 -51.70
N ASN A 188 -28.21 25.12 -51.31
CA ASN A 188 -27.65 24.14 -52.24
C ASN A 188 -28.74 23.34 -52.96
N GLN A 189 -29.79 22.90 -52.26
CA GLN A 189 -30.93 22.21 -52.89
C GLN A 189 -31.68 23.10 -53.87
N LYS A 190 -31.92 24.39 -53.53
CA LYS A 190 -32.53 25.36 -54.46
C LYS A 190 -31.65 25.59 -55.69
N LYS A 191 -30.34 25.73 -55.49
CA LYS A 191 -29.36 25.89 -56.58
C LYS A 191 -29.36 24.67 -57.52
N LEU A 192 -29.34 23.45 -56.95
CA LEU A 192 -29.42 22.21 -57.72
C LEU A 192 -30.76 22.06 -58.45
N SER A 193 -31.88 22.42 -57.80
CA SER A 193 -33.22 22.41 -58.41
C SER A 193 -33.29 23.36 -59.61
N ARG A 194 -32.75 24.58 -59.48
CA ARG A 194 -32.67 25.55 -60.59
C ARG A 194 -31.85 25.01 -61.75
N ILE A 195 -30.67 24.42 -61.48
CA ILE A 195 -29.83 23.77 -62.50
C ILE A 195 -30.58 22.60 -63.17
N ALA A 196 -31.31 21.79 -62.40
CA ALA A 196 -32.08 20.68 -62.93
C ALA A 196 -33.29 21.13 -63.78
N GLN A 197 -33.96 22.22 -63.41
CA GLN A 197 -35.00 22.85 -64.22
C GLN A 197 -34.44 23.42 -65.52
N GLU A 198 -33.30 24.11 -65.44
CA GLU A 198 -32.57 24.62 -66.60
C GLU A 198 -32.15 23.48 -67.54
N ALA A 199 -31.59 22.40 -67.00
CA ALA A 199 -31.23 21.20 -67.76
C ALA A 199 -32.45 20.50 -68.40
N ARG A 200 -33.63 20.58 -67.79
CA ARG A 200 -34.90 20.07 -68.35
C ARG A 200 -35.54 21.03 -69.36
N GLY A 201 -35.24 22.32 -69.29
CA GLY A 201 -35.74 23.36 -70.18
C GLY A 201 -35.01 23.45 -71.53
N ILE A 202 -33.87 22.77 -71.68
CA ILE A 202 -33.16 22.66 -72.95
C ILE A 202 -33.88 21.60 -73.82
N PRO A 203 -34.43 21.98 -74.99
CA PRO A 203 -35.16 21.06 -75.86
C PRO A 203 -34.17 20.20 -76.64
N GLY A 204 -33.75 19.06 -76.08
CA GLY A 204 -32.71 18.26 -76.75
C GLY A 204 -32.46 16.84 -76.26
N SER A 205 -33.18 16.29 -75.28
CA SER A 205 -33.02 14.88 -74.95
C SER A 205 -34.33 14.24 -74.50
N ARG A 206 -35.00 13.62 -75.48
CA ARG A 206 -36.14 12.72 -75.28
C ARG A 206 -35.63 11.30 -75.00
N SER A 207 -36.16 10.68 -73.95
CA SER A 207 -36.61 9.27 -73.86
C SER A 207 -36.92 8.99 -72.38
N SER A 208 -37.97 8.32 -71.90
CA SER A 208 -39.23 7.75 -72.40
C SER A 208 -39.95 7.18 -71.15
N ARG A 209 -41.25 6.87 -71.26
CA ARG A 209 -42.17 6.18 -70.30
C ARG A 209 -42.85 7.13 -69.28
N ARG A 210 -44.01 7.75 -69.53
CA ARG A 210 -45.36 7.31 -69.93
C ARG A 210 -46.14 6.53 -68.85
N SER A 211 -47.04 7.25 -68.15
CA SER A 211 -48.43 6.87 -67.74
C SER A 211 -48.96 8.03 -66.86
N LYS A 212 -49.66 9.07 -67.33
CA LYS A 212 -51.02 9.21 -67.89
C LYS A 212 -52.12 8.43 -67.15
N TRP A 213 -52.61 9.02 -66.06
CA TRP A 213 -54.01 8.96 -65.61
C TRP A 213 -54.33 10.29 -64.93
N GLU A 214 -54.99 11.16 -65.68
CA GLU A 214 -55.49 12.48 -65.30
C GLU A 214 -57.00 12.31 -65.21
N VAL A 215 -57.56 12.56 -64.02
CA VAL A 215 -59.01 12.64 -63.80
C VAL A 215 -59.24 14.05 -63.29
N GLU A 216 -59.78 14.88 -64.18
CA GLU A 216 -60.42 16.16 -63.86
C GLU A 216 -61.55 15.92 -62.87
N ASP A 217 -61.64 16.78 -61.86
CA ASP A 217 -62.83 16.90 -61.03
C ASP A 217 -63.06 18.40 -60.81
N GLU A 218 -63.85 18.98 -61.71
CA GLU A 218 -64.42 20.32 -61.59
C GLU A 218 -65.33 20.36 -60.36
N LYS A 219 -65.26 21.45 -59.58
CA LYS A 219 -66.27 21.73 -58.55
C LYS A 219 -66.92 23.08 -58.81
N GLU A 220 -68.07 23.00 -59.46
CA GLU A 220 -69.12 23.99 -59.43
C GLU A 220 -69.54 24.31 -57.98
N GLN A 221 -69.73 25.60 -57.73
CA GLN A 221 -70.50 26.11 -56.61
C GLN A 221 -71.98 25.82 -56.85
N GLY A 222 -72.62 25.04 -55.97
CA GLY A 222 -74.05 24.76 -56.02
C GLY A 222 -74.60 24.33 -54.66
N ASN A 223 -75.44 25.19 -54.09
CA ASN A 223 -76.12 25.07 -52.81
C ASN A 223 -76.97 23.77 -52.70
N ARG A 224 -76.75 22.93 -51.67
CA ARG A 224 -77.77 22.03 -51.08
C ARG A 224 -77.30 21.43 -49.74
N GLU A 225 -77.74 22.07 -48.68
CA GLU A 225 -77.69 21.61 -47.30
C GLU A 225 -78.61 20.38 -47.14
N LYS A 226 -78.06 19.17 -47.32
CA LYS A 226 -78.57 17.84 -46.86
C LYS A 226 -77.70 16.72 -47.49
N ASP A 227 -76.57 16.36 -46.87
CA ASP A 227 -75.94 15.00 -46.93
C ASP A 227 -74.57 14.87 -46.22
N SER A 228 -74.42 15.39 -45.00
CA SER A 228 -73.18 15.26 -44.22
C SER A 228 -72.89 13.82 -43.75
N ALA A 229 -73.92 12.96 -43.68
CA ALA A 229 -73.79 11.57 -43.26
C ALA A 229 -73.29 10.63 -44.38
N ALA A 230 -73.66 10.90 -45.63
CA ALA A 230 -73.24 10.10 -46.79
C ALA A 230 -71.73 10.27 -47.06
N LEU A 231 -71.25 11.52 -47.03
CA LEU A 231 -69.83 11.86 -47.20
C LEU A 231 -68.94 11.27 -46.11
N ARG A 232 -69.39 11.27 -44.84
CA ARG A 232 -68.65 10.60 -43.75
C ARG A 232 -68.52 9.10 -43.96
N ARG A 233 -69.59 8.44 -44.44
CA ARG A 233 -69.55 6.99 -44.74
C ARG A 233 -68.67 6.68 -45.94
N GLU A 234 -68.65 7.53 -46.97
CA GLU A 234 -67.72 7.39 -48.10
C GLU A 234 -66.27 7.63 -47.68
N TRP A 235 -66.01 8.62 -46.84
CA TRP A 235 -64.66 8.92 -46.35
C TRP A 235 -64.08 7.74 -45.56
N ILE A 236 -64.89 7.12 -44.69
CA ILE A 236 -64.51 5.91 -43.95
C ILE A 236 -64.25 4.72 -44.88
N ARG A 237 -65.04 4.54 -45.94
CA ARG A 237 -64.81 3.47 -46.94
C ARG A 237 -63.54 3.72 -47.75
N LYS A 238 -63.28 4.97 -48.13
CA LYS A 238 -62.08 5.39 -48.87
C LYS A 238 -60.82 5.25 -48.00
N GLU A 239 -60.91 5.57 -46.72
CA GLU A 239 -59.84 5.39 -45.75
C GLU A 239 -59.51 3.92 -45.52
N ARG A 240 -60.55 3.06 -45.35
CA ARG A 240 -60.36 1.61 -45.28
C ARG A 240 -59.71 1.04 -46.54
N ARG A 241 -60.13 1.48 -47.72
CA ARG A 241 -59.54 1.06 -49.00
C ARG A 241 -58.07 1.49 -49.09
N ARG A 242 -57.75 2.72 -48.68
CA ARG A 242 -56.38 3.26 -48.65
C ARG A 242 -55.49 2.54 -47.64
N LYS A 243 -56.04 2.11 -46.49
CA LYS A 243 -55.30 1.35 -45.49
C LYS A 243 -55.05 -0.08 -45.96
N ALA A 244 -56.06 -0.74 -46.54
CA ALA A 244 -55.90 -2.06 -47.16
C ALA A 244 -54.91 -2.04 -48.33
N GLU A 245 -54.93 -0.97 -49.15
CA GLU A 245 -53.98 -0.77 -50.24
C GLU A 245 -52.55 -0.57 -49.72
N LYS A 246 -52.35 0.23 -48.67
CA LYS A 246 -51.05 0.36 -47.99
C LYS A 246 -50.59 -0.96 -47.40
N GLU A 247 -51.46 -1.72 -46.78
CA GLU A 247 -51.14 -3.04 -46.19
C GLU A 247 -50.74 -4.04 -47.27
N LEU A 248 -51.47 -4.11 -48.40
CA LEU A 248 -51.10 -4.92 -49.57
C LEU A 248 -49.77 -4.47 -50.18
N HIS A 249 -49.55 -3.16 -50.27
CA HIS A 249 -48.29 -2.61 -50.77
C HIS A 249 -47.13 -2.90 -49.82
N THR A 250 -47.35 -2.87 -48.49
CA THR A 250 -46.33 -3.27 -47.50
C THR A 250 -46.05 -4.77 -47.52
N GLY A 251 -47.07 -5.58 -47.77
CA GLY A 251 -46.94 -7.03 -47.97
C GLY A 251 -46.13 -7.38 -49.21
N SER A 252 -46.36 -6.66 -50.32
CA SER A 252 -45.71 -6.84 -51.63
C SER A 252 -44.30 -6.23 -51.73
N LEU A 253 -43.82 -5.48 -50.74
CA LEU A 253 -42.46 -4.92 -50.77
C LEU A 253 -41.41 -6.04 -50.69
N SER A 254 -40.40 -5.96 -51.56
CA SER A 254 -39.18 -6.75 -51.49
C SER A 254 -38.52 -6.64 -50.11
N THR A 255 -37.82 -7.69 -49.68
CA THR A 255 -37.14 -7.78 -48.38
C THR A 255 -36.21 -6.59 -48.12
N GLU A 256 -35.57 -6.05 -49.17
CA GLU A 256 -34.69 -4.88 -49.11
C GLU A 256 -35.42 -3.61 -48.63
N ASN A 257 -36.63 -3.35 -49.13
CA ASN A 257 -37.41 -2.18 -48.75
C ASN A 257 -38.00 -2.32 -47.34
N LYS A 258 -38.33 -3.55 -46.93
CA LYS A 258 -38.78 -3.86 -45.55
C LYS A 258 -37.66 -3.59 -44.54
N VAL A 259 -36.43 -4.00 -44.85
CA VAL A 259 -35.25 -3.72 -44.00
C VAL A 259 -34.96 -2.23 -43.92
N LYS A 260 -35.05 -1.50 -45.04
CA LYS A 260 -34.86 -0.03 -45.05
C LYS A 260 -35.91 0.69 -44.21
N MET A 261 -37.18 0.24 -44.23
CA MET A 261 -38.25 0.85 -43.44
C MET A 261 -38.07 0.57 -41.94
N LEU A 262 -37.75 -0.68 -41.56
CA LEU A 262 -37.49 -1.07 -40.17
C LEU A 262 -36.26 -0.36 -39.58
N ALA A 263 -35.19 -0.19 -40.37
CA ALA A 263 -34.00 0.51 -39.91
C ALA A 263 -34.23 2.03 -39.73
N LYS A 264 -35.03 2.63 -40.63
CA LYS A 264 -35.47 4.03 -40.50
C LYS A 264 -36.32 4.24 -39.24
N GLU A 265 -37.18 3.29 -38.90
CA GLU A 265 -38.00 3.32 -37.67
C GLU A 265 -37.16 3.21 -36.40
N GLN A 266 -36.01 2.51 -36.46
CA GLN A 266 -35.02 2.46 -35.38
C GLN A 266 -34.06 3.67 -35.34
N GLY A 267 -34.29 4.69 -36.17
CA GLY A 267 -33.44 5.89 -36.23
C GLY A 267 -32.03 5.63 -36.78
N ARG A 268 -31.81 4.50 -37.46
CA ARG A 268 -30.52 4.11 -38.03
C ARG A 268 -30.52 4.36 -39.53
N GLU A 269 -29.67 5.28 -39.99
CA GLU A 269 -29.46 5.50 -41.42
C GLU A 269 -28.61 4.36 -42.00
N VAL A 270 -29.21 3.59 -42.89
CA VAL A 270 -28.53 2.49 -43.57
C VAL A 270 -27.93 3.02 -44.87
N SER A 271 -26.60 2.96 -45.00
CA SER A 271 -25.90 3.41 -46.21
C SER A 271 -26.44 2.70 -47.47
N GLU A 272 -26.45 3.39 -48.63
CA GLU A 272 -26.93 2.83 -49.91
C GLU A 272 -26.25 1.49 -50.27
N ARG A 273 -25.06 1.25 -49.73
CA ARG A 273 -24.26 0.03 -49.92
C ARG A 273 -24.79 -1.19 -49.15
N VAL A 274 -25.60 -0.99 -48.12
CA VAL A 274 -26.27 -2.05 -47.34
C VAL A 274 -27.72 -2.23 -47.80
N ALA A 275 -28.38 -1.17 -48.28
CA ALA A 275 -29.73 -1.22 -48.83
C ALA A 275 -29.78 -1.85 -50.24
N ILE A 276 -28.72 -1.69 -51.03
CA ILE A 276 -28.48 -2.48 -52.25
C ILE A 276 -27.79 -3.76 -51.77
N GLY A 277 -28.46 -4.91 -51.85
CA GLY A 277 -27.98 -6.21 -51.35
C GLY A 277 -26.69 -6.75 -52.00
N VAL A 278 -25.57 -6.02 -51.93
CA VAL A 278 -24.21 -6.47 -52.32
C VAL A 278 -23.65 -7.51 -51.33
N SER A 279 -24.45 -7.92 -50.33
CA SER A 279 -24.13 -9.06 -49.44
C SER A 279 -24.07 -10.42 -50.17
N GLN A 280 -24.38 -10.50 -51.47
CA GLN A 280 -24.12 -11.68 -52.30
C GLN A 280 -22.81 -11.57 -53.12
N ASN A 281 -21.90 -10.67 -52.77
CA ASN A 281 -20.52 -10.64 -53.29
C ASN A 281 -19.47 -10.97 -52.22
N LYS A 282 -19.80 -11.81 -51.22
CA LYS A 282 -18.79 -12.46 -50.35
C LYS A 282 -18.07 -13.64 -51.00
N GLY A 283 -18.36 -13.96 -52.27
CA GLY A 283 -17.73 -15.10 -52.96
C GLY A 283 -16.79 -14.76 -54.12
N LYS A 284 -16.95 -13.62 -54.82
CA LYS A 284 -16.28 -13.43 -56.12
C LYS A 284 -15.86 -12.00 -56.50
N ARG A 285 -15.89 -11.02 -55.59
CA ARG A 285 -15.35 -9.67 -55.85
C ARG A 285 -14.43 -9.12 -54.75
N SER A 286 -13.91 -9.98 -53.88
CA SER A 286 -12.83 -9.63 -52.94
C SER A 286 -11.43 -9.93 -53.48
N ALA A 287 -11.31 -10.30 -54.77
CA ALA A 287 -10.03 -10.64 -55.38
C ALA A 287 -9.37 -9.47 -56.13
N GLU A 288 -10.11 -8.41 -56.49
CA GLU A 288 -9.61 -7.36 -57.38
C GLU A 288 -9.25 -6.03 -56.69
N ASN A 289 -9.49 -5.87 -55.38
CA ASN A 289 -9.05 -4.69 -54.62
C ASN A 289 -8.47 -5.06 -53.24
N ASN A 290 -7.90 -6.26 -53.11
CA ASN A 290 -7.24 -6.69 -51.87
C ASN A 290 -5.73 -6.69 -52.10
N THR A 291 -5.15 -5.50 -52.16
CA THR A 291 -3.70 -5.28 -52.34
C THR A 291 -2.91 -5.48 -51.06
N GLU A 292 -3.53 -6.05 -50.02
CA GLU A 292 -2.86 -6.54 -48.82
C GLU A 292 -3.38 -7.95 -48.55
N GLU A 293 -2.46 -8.91 -48.64
CA GLU A 293 -2.67 -10.33 -48.50
C GLU A 293 -3.40 -10.68 -47.19
N MET A 294 -4.38 -11.58 -47.27
CA MET A 294 -5.05 -12.12 -46.09
C MET A 294 -4.04 -12.90 -45.25
N TYR A 295 -3.46 -12.27 -44.23
CA TYR A 295 -2.65 -12.96 -43.24
C TYR A 295 -3.43 -14.15 -42.63
N ASP A 296 -2.74 -15.26 -42.36
CA ASP A 296 -3.33 -16.43 -41.70
C ASP A 296 -3.99 -15.99 -40.38
N SER A 297 -5.24 -16.39 -40.16
CA SER A 297 -6.00 -16.09 -38.93
C SER A 297 -5.26 -16.54 -37.68
N ARG A 298 -4.41 -17.58 -37.78
CA ARG A 298 -3.56 -18.04 -36.70
C ARG A 298 -2.51 -17.02 -36.28
N LEU A 299 -2.01 -16.20 -37.19
CA LEU A 299 -1.02 -15.17 -36.88
C LEU A 299 -1.63 -14.07 -36.00
N TYR A 300 -2.86 -13.66 -36.31
CA TYR A 300 -3.60 -12.71 -35.47
C TYR A 300 -3.94 -13.28 -34.10
N LEU A 301 -4.30 -14.56 -34.02
CA LEU A 301 -4.62 -15.20 -32.75
C LEU A 301 -3.38 -15.51 -31.89
N LYS A 302 -2.23 -15.76 -32.52
CA LYS A 302 -0.99 -16.14 -31.81
C LYS A 302 -0.19 -14.95 -31.29
N ALA A 303 -0.14 -13.84 -32.04
CA ALA A 303 0.82 -12.77 -31.76
C ALA A 303 0.26 -11.55 -31.01
N ALA A 304 -1.06 -11.35 -30.98
CA ALA A 304 -1.61 -10.03 -30.67
C ALA A 304 -1.73 -9.66 -29.17
N GLY A 305 -1.52 -10.59 -28.22
CA GLY A 305 -1.89 -10.30 -26.82
C GLY A 305 -1.04 -10.91 -25.71
N THR A 306 -0.15 -11.85 -25.98
CA THR A 306 0.61 -12.53 -24.91
C THR A 306 1.86 -11.77 -24.48
N ASN A 307 2.43 -10.93 -25.36
CA ASN A 307 3.75 -10.32 -25.15
C ASN A 307 3.69 -8.80 -24.92
N THR A 308 2.51 -8.22 -24.73
CA THR A 308 2.33 -6.76 -24.56
C THR A 308 2.23 -6.34 -23.09
N ARG A 309 2.25 -7.29 -22.16
CA ARG A 309 2.13 -7.06 -20.71
C ARG A 309 3.26 -7.79 -19.96
N HIS A 310 4.49 -7.35 -20.16
CA HIS A 310 5.63 -7.80 -19.36
C HIS A 310 5.80 -6.90 -18.14
N SER A 311 6.20 -7.50 -17.01
CA SER A 311 6.70 -6.76 -15.85
C SER A 311 8.08 -6.18 -16.19
N GLU A 312 8.44 -5.01 -15.65
CA GLU A 312 9.73 -4.34 -15.93
C GLU A 312 10.95 -5.22 -15.60
N ASP A 313 10.80 -6.15 -14.64
CA ASP A 313 11.87 -7.06 -14.20
C ASP A 313 11.84 -8.46 -14.87
N GLN A 314 10.94 -8.68 -15.84
CA GLN A 314 10.80 -9.99 -16.50
C GLN A 314 11.76 -10.13 -17.68
N VAL A 315 12.84 -10.91 -17.49
CA VAL A 315 13.91 -11.14 -18.51
C VAL A 315 13.51 -12.14 -19.61
N TYR A 316 12.55 -13.05 -19.35
CA TYR A 316 12.16 -14.10 -20.27
C TYR A 316 10.65 -14.10 -20.57
N ASP A 317 10.29 -14.35 -21.83
CA ASP A 317 8.91 -14.36 -22.31
C ASP A 317 8.17 -15.67 -22.03
N SER A 318 8.89 -16.78 -21.86
CA SER A 318 8.34 -18.12 -21.66
C SER A 318 8.79 -18.75 -20.34
N ALA A 319 7.91 -19.51 -19.69
CA ALA A 319 8.27 -20.28 -18.50
C ALA A 319 9.37 -21.32 -18.79
N LEU A 320 10.27 -21.54 -17.83
CA LEU A 320 11.40 -22.47 -17.94
C LEU A 320 10.97 -23.92 -18.26
N PHE A 321 9.76 -24.30 -17.85
CA PHE A 321 9.17 -25.61 -18.12
C PHE A 321 7.90 -25.46 -18.96
N GLY A 322 7.90 -26.02 -20.18
CA GLY A 322 6.72 -26.06 -21.05
C GLY A 322 5.55 -26.88 -20.50
N ASN A 323 5.78 -27.62 -19.41
CA ASN A 323 4.75 -28.42 -18.77
C ASN A 323 3.78 -27.58 -17.94
N THR A 324 4.10 -26.35 -17.52
CA THR A 324 3.20 -25.56 -16.66
C THR A 324 1.87 -25.24 -17.33
N SER A 325 1.87 -24.93 -18.63
CA SER A 325 0.65 -24.76 -19.41
C SER A 325 -0.13 -26.06 -19.63
N ALA A 326 0.57 -27.20 -19.61
CA ALA A 326 -0.02 -28.53 -19.75
C ALA A 326 -0.46 -29.14 -18.41
N ILE A 327 -0.08 -28.58 -17.24
CA ILE A 327 -0.44 -29.09 -15.89
C ILE A 327 -1.94 -29.29 -15.76
N ASN A 328 -2.74 -28.42 -16.37
CA ASN A 328 -4.21 -28.50 -16.33
C ASN A 328 -4.79 -29.67 -17.14
N ASP A 329 -3.99 -30.38 -17.95
CA ASP A 329 -4.40 -31.49 -18.82
C ASP A 329 -3.55 -32.78 -18.65
N ILE A 330 -2.60 -32.83 -17.69
CA ILE A 330 -1.70 -34.00 -17.53
C ILE A 330 -2.47 -35.30 -17.24
N TYR A 331 -3.55 -35.22 -16.45
CA TYR A 331 -4.43 -36.36 -16.19
C TYR A 331 -5.89 -35.94 -16.33
N ARG A 332 -6.33 -35.79 -17.57
CA ARG A 332 -7.75 -35.81 -17.91
C ARG A 332 -8.10 -37.14 -18.56
N ALA A 333 -9.00 -37.90 -17.94
CA ALA A 333 -9.52 -39.14 -18.55
C ALA A 333 -10.13 -38.80 -19.92
N ARG A 334 -9.51 -39.33 -20.98
CA ARG A 334 -9.83 -39.01 -22.38
C ARG A 334 -10.99 -39.90 -22.82
N GLU A 335 -12.20 -39.36 -22.75
CA GLU A 335 -13.50 -39.87 -23.24
C GLU A 335 -13.93 -41.31 -22.86
N PRO A 336 -15.17 -41.48 -22.35
CA PRO A 336 -15.75 -42.79 -22.02
C PRO A 336 -16.19 -43.63 -23.22
N ASP A 337 -16.21 -43.07 -24.44
CA ASP A 337 -16.87 -43.67 -25.60
C ASP A 337 -15.96 -44.51 -26.53
N ARG A 338 -14.69 -44.70 -26.19
CA ARG A 338 -13.72 -45.43 -27.05
C ARG A 338 -13.16 -46.74 -26.48
N TYR A 339 -13.78 -47.30 -25.43
CA TYR A 339 -13.41 -48.62 -24.91
C TYR A 339 -14.64 -49.51 -24.64
N LYS A 340 -15.12 -50.24 -25.66
CA LYS A 340 -16.05 -51.37 -25.48
C LYS A 340 -15.25 -52.62 -25.08
N GLY A 341 -14.80 -52.67 -23.83
CA GLY A 341 -14.28 -53.89 -23.20
C GLY A 341 -15.42 -54.68 -22.53
N LEU A 342 -15.38 -56.00 -22.63
CA LEU A 342 -16.42 -56.95 -22.17
C LEU A 342 -16.95 -56.65 -20.75
N GLY A 343 -18.25 -56.43 -20.65
CA GLY A 343 -19.03 -56.66 -19.42
C GLY A 343 -19.61 -55.41 -18.75
N SER A 344 -20.94 -55.39 -18.67
CA SER A 344 -21.78 -54.47 -17.89
C SER A 344 -22.08 -53.11 -18.52
N GLY A 345 -23.35 -52.93 -18.90
CA GLY A 345 -23.87 -51.68 -19.43
C GLY A 345 -24.20 -50.68 -18.33
N SER A 346 -23.74 -49.43 -18.50
CA SER A 346 -24.36 -48.19 -18.01
C SER A 346 -23.41 -47.03 -18.32
N GLY A 347 -23.53 -46.45 -19.51
CA GLY A 347 -22.76 -45.28 -19.94
C GLY A 347 -23.25 -43.98 -19.29
N SER A 348 -23.30 -43.91 -17.95
CA SER A 348 -23.66 -42.65 -17.25
C SER A 348 -23.01 -42.43 -15.88
N ASP A 349 -22.18 -43.34 -15.37
CA ASP A 349 -21.92 -43.35 -13.93
C ASP A 349 -20.84 -42.37 -13.44
N ALA A 350 -19.83 -41.99 -14.22
CA ALA A 350 -18.77 -41.10 -13.69
C ALA A 350 -19.28 -39.68 -13.34
N ASN A 351 -20.11 -39.06 -14.20
CA ASN A 351 -20.72 -37.75 -13.92
C ASN A 351 -21.87 -37.84 -12.91
N LYS A 352 -22.49 -39.02 -12.79
CA LYS A 352 -23.59 -39.28 -11.85
C LYS A 352 -23.06 -39.56 -10.44
N GLU A 353 -21.89 -40.20 -10.32
CA GLU A 353 -21.15 -40.35 -9.06
C GLU A 353 -20.55 -39.02 -8.61
N LYS A 354 -19.96 -38.22 -9.51
CA LYS A 354 -19.57 -36.84 -9.17
C LYS A 354 -20.74 -36.01 -8.64
N ARG A 355 -21.89 -36.07 -9.32
CA ARG A 355 -23.12 -35.38 -8.86
C ARG A 355 -23.73 -35.96 -7.58
N LYS A 356 -23.42 -37.22 -7.21
CA LYS A 356 -23.79 -37.79 -5.92
C LYS A 356 -22.85 -37.29 -4.82
N LEU A 357 -21.55 -37.26 -5.09
CA LEU A 357 -20.54 -36.73 -4.18
C LEU A 357 -20.74 -35.22 -3.92
N ASP A 358 -21.06 -34.44 -4.95
CA ASP A 358 -21.38 -33.00 -4.82
C ASP A 358 -22.69 -32.75 -4.02
N LYS A 359 -23.56 -33.76 -3.89
CA LYS A 359 -24.81 -33.68 -3.11
C LYS A 359 -24.68 -34.21 -1.68
N GLU A 360 -23.59 -34.92 -1.37
CA GLU A 360 -23.31 -35.37 0.00
C GLU A 360 -22.70 -34.22 0.81
N ARG A 361 -23.45 -33.70 1.78
CA ARG A 361 -23.05 -32.61 2.70
C ARG A 361 -21.85 -32.90 3.62
N ARG A 362 -21.18 -34.04 3.43
CA ARG A 362 -20.03 -34.46 4.24
C ARG A 362 -18.76 -33.65 3.99
N PHE A 363 -18.71 -32.86 2.92
CA PHE A 363 -17.52 -32.07 2.54
C PHE A 363 -17.73 -30.54 2.55
N ASP A 364 -18.90 -30.04 2.98
CA ASP A 364 -19.19 -28.60 3.05
C ASP A 364 -18.29 -27.85 4.08
N GLU A 365 -17.80 -28.53 5.11
CA GLU A 365 -16.87 -27.93 6.11
C GLU A 365 -15.45 -27.69 5.58
N LEU A 366 -15.07 -28.31 4.47
CA LEU A 366 -13.75 -28.12 3.83
C LEU A 366 -13.77 -27.06 2.73
N SER A 367 -14.95 -26.66 2.26
CA SER A 367 -15.18 -25.71 1.15
C SER A 367 -15.18 -24.24 1.60
N SER A 368 -15.40 -23.98 2.90
CA SER A 368 -15.52 -22.62 3.45
C SER A 368 -14.18 -21.96 3.81
N LYS A 369 -13.04 -22.61 3.58
CA LYS A 369 -11.72 -21.99 3.66
C LYS A 369 -11.28 -21.54 2.27
N GLU A 370 -11.47 -20.25 1.99
CA GLU A 370 -10.74 -19.60 0.90
C GLU A 370 -9.23 -19.86 1.06
N PRO A 371 -8.50 -20.28 0.01
CA PRO A 371 -7.06 -20.44 0.08
C PRO A 371 -6.39 -19.06 0.14
N THR A 372 -6.15 -18.56 1.34
CA THR A 372 -5.34 -17.37 1.57
C THR A 372 -3.86 -17.75 1.56
N GLY A 373 -3.22 -17.53 0.41
CA GLY A 373 -1.76 -17.50 0.30
C GLY A 373 -1.06 -18.85 0.05
N PRO A 374 0.23 -18.80 -0.32
CA PRO A 374 1.02 -19.99 -0.61
C PRO A 374 1.15 -20.89 0.63
N VAL A 375 1.03 -22.20 0.42
CA VAL A 375 1.20 -23.24 1.45
C VAL A 375 2.59 -23.14 2.07
N VAL A 376 2.67 -22.68 3.32
CA VAL A 376 3.88 -22.72 4.14
C VAL A 376 3.87 -24.04 4.91
N PHE A 377 4.89 -24.87 4.69
CA PHE A 377 5.11 -26.05 5.51
C PHE A 377 5.78 -25.64 6.83
N GLU A 378 5.01 -25.60 7.92
CA GLU A 378 5.62 -25.65 9.25
C GLU A 378 6.06 -27.09 9.53
N LYS A 379 7.35 -27.24 9.84
CA LYS A 379 7.91 -28.50 10.30
C LYS A 379 7.52 -28.66 11.78
N ASP A 380 6.58 -29.55 12.05
CA ASP A 380 6.28 -29.97 13.42
C ASP A 380 7.55 -30.44 14.13
N THR A 381 8.00 -29.68 15.13
CA THR A 381 9.05 -30.08 16.07
C THR A 381 8.45 -30.59 17.37
N ALA A 382 7.39 -31.39 17.28
CA ALA A 382 6.90 -32.20 18.38
C ALA A 382 7.21 -33.65 18.04
N ASP A 383 8.46 -34.04 18.37
CA ASP A 383 8.90 -35.42 18.68
C ASP A 383 10.43 -35.46 18.64
N LYS A 384 11.04 -35.00 19.74
CA LYS A 384 12.45 -35.27 20.05
C LYS A 384 12.59 -35.69 21.51
N ASN A 385 12.03 -36.85 21.81
CA ASN A 385 12.51 -37.74 22.88
C ASN A 385 12.47 -39.17 22.35
N ILE A 386 13.26 -39.43 21.30
CA ILE A 386 13.65 -40.78 20.91
C ILE A 386 15.16 -40.86 21.19
N SER A 387 15.49 -41.68 22.17
CA SER A 387 16.84 -42.01 22.61
C SER A 387 17.68 -42.55 21.44
N LEU A 388 18.65 -41.76 20.99
CA LEU A 388 19.69 -42.19 20.06
C LEU A 388 20.90 -42.75 20.83
N GLU A 389 20.67 -43.78 21.63
CA GLU A 389 21.71 -44.69 22.13
C GLU A 389 21.74 -45.96 21.26
N ALA A 390 21.88 -45.78 19.95
CA ALA A 390 22.34 -46.82 19.04
C ALA A 390 23.00 -46.10 17.87
N HIS A 391 24.26 -46.43 17.57
CA HIS A 391 25.09 -45.83 16.52
C HIS A 391 25.95 -44.61 16.93
N GLY A 392 26.79 -44.78 17.95
CA GLY A 392 28.25 -44.74 17.78
C GLY A 392 28.95 -43.56 17.09
N LEU A 393 28.47 -42.31 17.17
CA LEU A 393 29.19 -41.14 16.64
C LEU A 393 29.36 -40.05 17.71
N LYS A 394 30.55 -39.99 18.33
CA LYS A 394 30.97 -38.91 19.23
C LYS A 394 31.36 -37.69 18.41
N THR A 395 30.60 -36.59 18.49
CA THR A 395 31.07 -35.27 18.05
C THR A 395 31.36 -34.39 19.27
N LYS A 396 32.63 -33.99 19.41
CA LYS A 396 33.09 -33.02 20.42
C LYS A 396 32.56 -31.63 20.05
N LYS A 397 31.70 -31.05 20.88
CA LYS A 397 31.44 -29.60 20.84
C LYS A 397 32.61 -28.86 21.46
N ARG A 398 33.21 -27.95 20.70
CA ARG A 398 34.04 -26.84 21.21
C ARG A 398 33.09 -25.66 21.38
N GLU A 399 32.99 -25.17 22.61
CA GLU A 399 32.34 -23.91 22.94
C GLU A 399 33.30 -22.77 22.56
N TRP A 400 32.79 -21.80 21.81
CA TRP A 400 33.39 -20.48 21.67
C TRP A 400 32.38 -19.52 22.28
N GLU A 401 32.79 -18.86 23.36
CA GLU A 401 32.11 -17.69 23.92
C GLU A 401 32.59 -16.44 23.17
N GLU A 402 31.66 -15.59 22.76
CA GLU A 402 31.82 -14.14 22.64
C GLU A 402 30.70 -13.46 23.41
#